data_AF-A0A6J5H5N1-F1
#
_entry.id   AF-A0A6J5H5N1-F1
#
_cell.length_a   1.000
_cell.length_b   1.000
_cell.length_c   1.000
_cell.angle_alpha   90.00
_cell.angle_beta   90.00
_cell.angle_gamma   90.00
#
_symmetry.space_group_name_H-M   'P 1'
#
loop_
_entity.id
_entity.type
_entity.pdbx_description
1 polymer ?
#
loop_
_entity_poly.entity_id
_entity_poly.type
_entity_poly.pdbx_seq_one_letter_code
_entity_poly.pdbx_strand_id
1 'polypeptide(L)' 'MLEYTAGGPGETLALLLHHDDAEREFAYDRQSSLARLDKAWDEAVARGWVVVSMKQDWKTVYPAPEAGAAQ' A
#
# COMPACT_ATOMS: atom_id res chain seq x y z
N MET A 1 9.26 8.83 -6.29
CA MET A 1 8.75 7.75 -7.18
C MET A 1 7.36 8.09 -7.69
N LEU A 2 6.32 8.18 -6.84
CA LEU A 2 4.96 8.53 -7.31
C LEU A 2 4.86 9.91 -7.98
N GLU A 3 5.56 10.93 -7.49
CA GLU A 3 5.61 12.25 -8.15
C GLU A 3 6.17 12.19 -9.58
N TYR A 4 7.18 11.36 -9.80
CA TYR A 4 7.78 11.15 -11.12
C TYR A 4 6.78 10.43 -12.04
N THR A 5 6.11 9.39 -11.53
CA THR A 5 5.05 8.67 -12.25
C THR A 5 3.91 9.58 -12.66
N ALA A 6 3.46 10.47 -11.77
CA ALA A 6 2.35 11.39 -12.03
C ALA A 6 2.73 12.66 -12.83
N GLY A 7 4.03 12.93 -13.01
CA GLY A 7 4.53 14.17 -13.62
C GLY A 7 4.72 14.13 -15.14
N GLY A 8 4.62 12.94 -15.76
CA GLY A 8 4.81 12.77 -17.21
C GLY A 8 3.55 13.05 -18.03
N PRO A 9 3.69 13.36 -19.34
CA PRO A 9 2.55 13.47 -20.25
C PRO A 9 1.91 12.09 -20.50
N GLY A 10 0.58 12.05 -20.57
CA GLY A 10 -0.20 10.83 -20.83
C GLY A 10 -0.95 10.30 -19.61
N GLU A 11 -1.67 9.20 -19.79
CA GLU A 11 -2.44 8.56 -18.71
C GLU A 11 -1.50 7.80 -17.78
N THR A 12 -1.52 8.13 -16.49
CA THR A 12 -0.67 7.50 -15.46
C THR A 12 -1.51 7.15 -14.24
N LEU A 13 -1.04 6.17 -13.46
CA LEU A 13 -1.66 5.76 -12.21
C LEU A 13 -0.64 5.90 -11.08
N ALA A 14 -0.93 6.80 -10.13
CA ALA A 14 -0.22 6.89 -8.86
C ALA A 14 -1.10 6.28 -7.77
N LEU A 15 -0.59 5.21 -7.14
CA LEU A 15 -1.28 4.47 -6.11
C LEU A 15 -0.35 4.24 -4.92
N LEU A 16 -0.89 4.48 -3.72
CA LEU A 16 -0.23 4.21 -2.44
C LEU A 16 -0.94 3.04 -1.76
N LEU A 17 -0.20 1.99 -1.42
CA LEU A 17 -0.72 0.89 -0.62
C LEU A 17 -0.54 1.20 0.88
N HIS A 18 -1.63 1.17 1.62
CA HIS A 18 -1.66 1.35 3.06
C HIS A 18 -1.67 -0.03 3.74
N HIS A 19 -0.54 -0.36 4.37
CA HIS A 19 -0.36 -1.55 5.18
C HIS A 19 -1.00 -1.35 6.57
N ASP A 20 -2.31 -1.51 6.63
CA ASP A 20 -3.14 -1.28 7.83
C ASP A 20 -3.78 -2.53 8.41
N ASP A 21 -3.34 -3.69 7.95
CA ASP A 21 -3.88 -4.97 8.38
C ASP A 21 -2.88 -5.75 9.23
N ALA A 22 -2.92 -5.50 10.55
CA ALA A 22 -2.08 -6.21 11.52
C ALA A 22 -2.50 -7.68 11.76
N GLU A 23 -3.68 -8.08 11.30
CA GLU A 23 -4.24 -9.41 11.54
C GLU A 23 -3.78 -10.39 10.44
N ARG A 24 -3.77 -9.92 9.19
CA ARG A 24 -3.38 -10.71 8.02
C ARG A 24 -1.96 -10.41 7.55
N GLU A 25 -1.39 -9.26 7.92
CA GLU A 25 -0.04 -8.82 7.54
C GLU A 25 0.59 -7.93 8.65
N PHE A 26 1.70 -7.25 8.36
CA PHE A 26 2.28 -6.26 9.24
C PHE A 26 1.59 -4.90 9.04
N ALA A 27 0.94 -4.38 10.08
CA ALA A 27 0.54 -2.98 10.06
C ALA A 27 1.75 -2.08 10.32
N TYR A 28 2.06 -1.20 9.37
CA TYR A 28 3.02 -0.13 9.57
C TYR A 28 2.50 1.16 8.95
N ASP A 29 2.46 2.19 9.79
CA ASP A 29 1.86 3.47 9.45
C ASP A 29 2.85 4.62 9.73
N ARG A 30 2.31 5.79 10.07
CA ARG A 30 3.08 7.01 10.39
C ARG A 30 3.98 6.86 11.62
N GLN A 31 3.70 5.93 12.52
CA GLN A 31 4.44 5.75 13.77
C GLN A 31 5.49 4.63 13.70
N SER A 32 5.58 3.92 12.56
CA SER A 32 6.59 2.87 12.39
C SER A 32 8.00 3.48 12.38
N SER A 33 8.87 2.97 13.26
CA SER A 33 10.28 3.38 13.35
C SER A 33 11.15 2.85 12.21
N LEU A 34 10.69 1.80 11.50
CA LEU A 34 11.42 1.13 10.43
C LEU A 34 10.88 1.44 9.03
N ALA A 35 9.58 1.69 8.89
CA ALA A 35 8.91 1.88 7.59
C ALA A 35 7.87 3.00 7.66
N ARG A 36 8.35 4.22 7.93
CA ARG A 36 7.48 5.39 8.09
C ARG A 36 6.90 5.86 6.75
N LEU A 37 5.57 5.95 6.69
CA LEU A 37 4.80 6.34 5.49
C LEU A 37 4.17 7.74 5.58
N ASP A 38 4.71 8.61 6.44
CA ASP A 38 4.12 9.92 6.75
C ASP A 38 4.03 10.85 5.52
N LYS A 39 5.16 11.09 4.85
CA LYS A 39 5.27 12.00 3.71
C LYS A 39 4.47 11.52 2.51
N ALA A 40 4.52 10.22 2.21
CA ALA A 40 3.79 9.66 1.07
C ALA A 40 2.27 9.75 1.26
N TRP A 41 1.80 9.58 2.50
CA TRP A 41 0.39 9.77 2.81
C TRP A 41 -0.05 11.22 2.63
N ASP A 42 0.70 12.18 3.18
CA ASP A 42 0.36 13.61 3.05
C ASP A 42 0.30 14.02 1.56
N GLU A 43 1.28 13.59 0.76
CA GLU A 43 1.30 13.84 -0.68
C GLU A 43 0.16 13.14 -1.43
N ALA A 44 -0.17 11.89 -1.07
CA ALA A 44 -1.28 11.17 -1.69
C ALA A 44 -2.62 11.88 -1.45
N VAL A 45 -2.87 12.36 -0.24
CA VAL A 45 -4.06 13.14 0.09
C VAL A 45 -4.05 14.49 -0.64
N ALA A 46 -2.92 15.21 -0.60
CA ALA A 46 -2.81 16.54 -1.21
C ALA A 46 -2.97 16.51 -2.74
N ARG A 47 -2.49 15.44 -3.39
CA ARG A 47 -2.51 15.27 -4.85
C ARG A 47 -3.66 14.41 -5.37
N GLY A 48 -4.49 13.88 -4.47
CA GLY A 48 -5.61 13.00 -4.82
C GLY A 48 -5.17 11.67 -5.46
N TRP A 49 -4.01 11.14 -5.08
CA TRP A 49 -3.59 9.81 -5.51
C TRP A 49 -4.46 8.73 -4.87
N VAL A 50 -4.58 7.59 -5.55
CA VAL A 50 -5.37 6.47 -5.04
C VAL A 50 -4.65 5.88 -3.83
N VAL A 51 -5.36 5.75 -2.71
CA VAL A 51 -4.87 5.03 -1.54
C VAL A 51 -5.68 3.77 -1.38
N VAL A 52 -5.01 2.61 -1.31
CA VAL A 52 -5.65 1.30 -1.13
C VAL A 52 -5.35 0.79 0.27
N SER A 53 -6.39 0.44 1.01
CA SER A 53 -6.29 -0.19 2.33
C SER A 53 -6.20 -1.70 2.18
N MET A 54 -5.13 -2.32 2.69
CA MET A 54 -5.07 -3.79 2.73
C MET A 54 -6.22 -4.37 3.55
N LYS A 55 -6.56 -3.73 4.67
CA LYS A 55 -7.63 -4.20 5.56
C LYS A 55 -9.01 -4.15 4.91
N GLN A 56 -9.34 -3.07 4.23
CA GLN A 56 -10.70 -2.82 3.74
C GLN A 56 -10.92 -3.28 2.31
N ASP A 57 -9.92 -3.12 1.44
CA ASP A 57 -10.11 -3.29 0.00
C ASP A 57 -9.70 -4.68 -0.50
N TRP A 58 -8.82 -5.38 0.23
CA TRP A 58 -8.33 -6.69 -0.18
C TRP A 58 -9.10 -7.82 0.47
N LYS A 59 -9.67 -8.70 -0.38
CA LYS A 59 -10.30 -9.95 0.06
C LYS A 59 -9.29 -10.98 0.54
N THR A 60 -8.09 -11.00 -0.06
CA THR A 60 -7.05 -11.99 0.18
C THR A 60 -5.69 -11.32 0.10
N VAL A 61 -4.84 -11.52 1.11
CA VAL A 61 -3.49 -10.93 1.18
C VAL A 61 -2.44 -11.88 0.59
N TYR A 62 -2.49 -13.16 0.97
CA TYR A 62 -1.60 -14.20 0.48
C TYR A 62 -2.37 -15.25 -0.30
N PRO A 63 -1.77 -15.86 -1.34
CA PRO A 63 -2.37 -17.00 -2.01
C PRO A 63 -2.64 -18.14 -1.02
N ALA A 64 -3.61 -18.99 -1.34
CA ALA A 64 -3.82 -20.22 -0.57
C ALA A 64 -2.53 -21.06 -0.58
N PRO A 65 -2.19 -21.74 0.53
CA PRO A 65 -1.04 -22.64 0.53
C PRO A 65 -1.20 -23.65 -0.60
N GLU A 66 -0.14 -23.85 -1.39
CA GLU A 66 -0.18 -24.89 -2.41
C GLU A 66 -0.39 -26.25 -1.73
N ALA A 67 -1.28 -27.06 -2.30
CA ALA A 67 -1.58 -28.40 -1.81
C ALA A 67 -0.34 -29.31 -1.98
N GLY A 68 0.58 -29.25 -1.04
CA GLY A 68 1.86 -29.95 -1.07
C GLY A 68 2.95 -29.32 -0.21
N ALA A 69 2.84 -28.03 0.13
CA ALA A 69 3.77 -27.36 1.03
C ALA A 69 3.32 -27.46 2.50
N ALA A 70 3.08 -28.69 2.97
CA ALA A 70 3.14 -28.96 4.40
C ALA A 70 4.61 -29.19 4.76
N GLN A 71 5.16 -28.32 5.61
CA GLN A 71 6.44 -28.58 6.29
C GLN A 71 6.26 -29.72 7.30
#